data_AF-A0A1D6HTN1-F1
#
_entry.id   AF-A0A1D6HTN1-F1
#
_cell.length_a   1.000
_cell.length_b   1.000
_cell.length_c   1.000
_cell.angle_alpha   90.00
_cell.angle_beta   90.00
_cell.angle_gamma   90.00
#
_symmetry.space_group_name_H-M   'P 1'
#
loop_
_entity.id
_entity.type
_entity.pdbx_description
1 polymer ?
#
loop_
_entity_poly.entity_id
_entity_poly.type
_entity_poly.pdbx_seq_one_letter_code
_entity_poly.pdbx_strand_id
1 'polypeptide(L)'
;MARFEVIEKIGPDVKCRCTDPGLLLPRANLTFWRDGSIVRERNAMLPTISSKDWLDIDFGIAEGVDFIAVSFVKSAEVIRHLKSYIAARSRGSDMAVIAKIESIDSLKNLEEIIRASDGAMVARGDMGAQVPLEQVPSIQQKIVQLCSVSSSFSDKISEEICNSAAKMANGLGVDAVFVFTKTGHMASLLSRCRPDCPVFAFTTSTSVRRRLNLQWGLIPFRLAFSDDMESNLNRTFSLLKARGMIQSGDLVIALSDMLQSIQVMNVP
;
A
#
# COMPACT_ATOMS: atom_id res chain seq x y z
N MET A 1 -21.33 -18.43 2.94
CA MET A 1 -21.83 -17.81 1.70
C MET A 1 -22.93 -18.72 1.21
N ALA A 2 -24.14 -18.22 0.92
CA ALA A 2 -25.18 -19.11 0.40
C ALA A 2 -24.94 -19.36 -1.10
N ARG A 3 -25.08 -20.60 -1.56
CA ARG A 3 -24.93 -20.97 -2.98
C ARG A 3 -26.22 -21.54 -3.52
N PHE A 4 -26.58 -21.08 -4.70
CA PHE A 4 -27.78 -21.49 -5.41
C PHE A 4 -27.42 -21.94 -6.83
N GLU A 5 -28.05 -23.01 -7.29
CA GLU A 5 -27.95 -23.50 -8.65
C GLU A 5 -29.27 -23.22 -9.39
N VAL A 6 -29.19 -22.59 -10.55
CA VAL A 6 -30.38 -22.30 -11.36
C VAL A 6 -30.90 -23.61 -11.97
N ILE A 7 -32.13 -23.98 -11.66
CA ILE A 7 -32.79 -25.20 -12.19
C ILE A 7 -33.62 -24.84 -13.43
N GLU A 8 -34.29 -23.70 -13.39
CA GLU A 8 -35.26 -23.30 -14.40
C GLU A 8 -35.32 -21.77 -14.51
N LYS A 9 -35.46 -21.26 -15.73
CA LYS A 9 -35.73 -19.85 -16.00
C LYS A 9 -37.20 -19.66 -16.32
N ILE A 10 -37.88 -18.76 -15.63
CA ILE A 10 -39.31 -18.51 -15.76
C ILE A 10 -39.50 -17.01 -16.08
N GLY A 11 -39.48 -16.66 -17.36
CA GLY A 11 -39.58 -15.27 -17.79
C GLY A 11 -38.40 -14.41 -17.26
N PRO A 12 -38.65 -13.33 -16.49
CA PRO A 12 -37.60 -12.54 -15.83
C PRO A 12 -37.05 -13.21 -14.56
N ASP A 13 -37.75 -14.20 -14.00
CA ASP A 13 -37.39 -14.86 -12.76
C ASP A 13 -36.58 -16.13 -13.00
N VAL A 14 -35.88 -16.57 -11.96
CA VAL A 14 -35.14 -17.84 -11.95
C VAL A 14 -35.55 -18.66 -10.73
N LYS A 15 -35.78 -19.94 -10.95
CA LYS A 15 -35.99 -20.92 -9.88
C LYS A 15 -34.66 -21.61 -9.58
N CYS A 16 -34.23 -21.54 -8.33
CA CYS A 16 -32.93 -22.04 -7.91
C CYS A 16 -33.06 -23.10 -6.80
N ARG A 17 -32.12 -24.06 -6.79
CA ARG A 17 -31.89 -25.00 -5.69
C ARG A 17 -30.78 -24.46 -4.79
N CYS A 18 -31.01 -24.37 -3.49
CA CYS A 18 -29.94 -24.09 -2.53
C CYS A 18 -29.00 -25.31 -2.46
N THR A 19 -27.72 -25.10 -2.76
CA THR A 19 -26.69 -26.15 -2.71
C THR A 19 -25.77 -25.99 -1.50
N ASP A 20 -25.63 -24.76 -0.99
CA ASP A 20 -24.92 -24.47 0.26
C ASP A 20 -25.74 -23.44 1.06
N PRO A 21 -26.37 -23.83 2.18
CA PRO A 21 -27.24 -22.94 2.94
C PRO A 21 -26.44 -21.87 3.70
N GLY A 22 -27.05 -20.70 3.90
CA GLY A 22 -26.47 -19.63 4.69
C GLY A 22 -27.48 -18.51 4.98
N LEU A 23 -27.16 -17.66 5.96
CA LEU A 23 -27.98 -16.50 6.28
C LEU A 23 -27.88 -15.45 5.16
N LEU A 24 -29.03 -15.07 4.58
CA LEU A 24 -29.13 -13.98 3.62
C LEU A 24 -29.54 -12.69 4.33
N LEU A 25 -28.69 -11.66 4.25
CA LEU A 25 -28.97 -10.34 4.80
C LEU A 25 -29.47 -9.39 3.70
N PRO A 26 -30.21 -8.32 4.05
CA PRO A 26 -30.64 -7.32 3.08
C PRO A 26 -29.46 -6.72 2.31
N ARG A 27 -29.63 -6.54 0.99
CA ARG A 27 -28.62 -5.97 0.07
C ARG A 27 -27.31 -6.77 0.01
N ALA A 28 -27.36 -8.08 0.23
CA ALA A 28 -26.20 -8.95 0.00
C ALA A 28 -25.76 -8.90 -1.48
N ASN A 29 -24.44 -8.89 -1.70
CA ASN A 29 -23.86 -8.98 -3.04
C ASN A 29 -24.19 -10.34 -3.68
N LEU A 30 -24.46 -10.32 -4.98
CA LEU A 30 -24.71 -11.51 -5.78
C LEU A 30 -23.62 -11.64 -6.82
N THR A 31 -23.19 -12.88 -7.06
CA THR A 31 -22.23 -13.21 -8.12
C THR A 31 -22.76 -14.38 -8.93
N PHE A 32 -22.79 -14.24 -10.25
CA PHE A 32 -23.31 -15.26 -11.14
C PHE A 32 -22.19 -16.07 -11.78
N TRP A 33 -22.31 -17.39 -11.70
CA TRP A 33 -21.36 -18.33 -12.31
C TRP A 33 -22.06 -19.20 -13.35
N ARG A 34 -21.36 -19.49 -14.45
CA ARG A 34 -21.80 -20.41 -15.51
C ARG A 34 -20.58 -21.16 -16.03
N ASP A 35 -20.69 -22.48 -16.10
CA ASP A 35 -19.65 -23.37 -16.64
C ASP A 35 -18.26 -23.13 -16.02
N GLY A 36 -18.21 -22.95 -14.69
CA GLY A 36 -16.96 -22.72 -13.95
C GLY A 36 -16.34 -21.33 -14.13
N SER A 37 -17.04 -20.39 -14.77
CA SER A 37 -16.59 -19.03 -14.98
C SER A 37 -17.61 -17.99 -14.50
N ILE A 38 -17.14 -16.81 -14.13
CA ILE A 38 -18.04 -15.72 -13.78
C ILE A 38 -18.80 -15.24 -15.02
N VAL A 39 -20.11 -15.11 -14.89
CA VAL A 39 -20.91 -14.44 -15.91
C VAL A 39 -20.61 -12.96 -15.78
N ARG A 40 -19.92 -12.39 -16.77
CA ARG A 40 -19.69 -10.95 -16.83
C ARG A 40 -21.05 -10.25 -16.89
N GLU A 41 -21.42 -9.60 -15.80
CA GLU A 41 -22.64 -8.81 -15.72
C GLU A 41 -22.58 -7.62 -16.70
N ARG A 42 -23.74 -7.03 -17.02
CA ARG A 42 -23.80 -5.69 -17.63
C ARG A 42 -23.01 -4.65 -16.83
N ASN A 43 -22.78 -4.90 -15.54
CA ASN A 43 -21.96 -4.07 -14.65
C ASN A 43 -20.46 -4.01 -15.04
N ALA A 44 -19.99 -4.91 -15.92
CA ALA A 44 -18.69 -4.74 -16.56
C ALA A 44 -18.57 -3.40 -17.29
N MET A 45 -19.68 -2.85 -17.80
CA MET A 45 -19.76 -1.54 -18.47
C MET A 45 -19.87 -0.36 -17.50
N LEU A 46 -20.14 -0.60 -16.21
CA LEU A 46 -20.20 0.50 -15.24
C LEU A 46 -18.80 1.10 -15.05
N PRO A 47 -18.70 2.44 -14.95
CA PRO A 47 -17.44 3.09 -14.67
C PRO A 47 -16.92 2.63 -13.31
N THR A 48 -15.60 2.47 -13.19
CA THR A 48 -14.98 2.11 -11.90
C THR A 48 -15.22 3.19 -10.83
N ILE A 49 -15.31 4.45 -11.24
CA ILE A 49 -15.61 5.59 -10.36
C ILE A 49 -16.94 6.18 -10.81
N SER A 50 -17.97 6.05 -9.97
CA SER A 50 -19.31 6.58 -10.22
C SER A 50 -19.38 8.09 -9.95
N SER A 51 -20.48 8.73 -10.37
CA SER A 51 -20.73 10.15 -10.05
C SER A 51 -20.76 10.43 -8.55
N LYS A 52 -21.21 9.48 -7.73
CA LYS A 52 -21.17 9.60 -6.27
C LYS A 52 -19.74 9.52 -5.75
N ASP A 53 -18.95 8.58 -6.26
CA ASP A 53 -17.56 8.40 -5.81
C ASP A 53 -16.72 9.65 -6.08
N TRP A 54 -16.96 10.38 -7.17
CA TRP A 54 -16.29 11.66 -7.43
C TRP A 54 -16.59 12.72 -6.36
N LEU A 55 -17.81 12.76 -5.83
CA LEU A 55 -18.16 13.66 -4.72
C LEU A 55 -17.43 13.26 -3.42
N ASP A 56 -17.35 11.96 -3.15
CA ASP A 56 -16.62 11.43 -1.99
C ASP A 56 -15.10 11.69 -2.12
N ILE A 57 -14.55 11.61 -3.35
CA ILE A 57 -13.16 11.95 -3.66
C ILE A 57 -12.89 13.43 -3.42
N ASP A 58 -13.75 14.32 -3.92
CA ASP A 58 -13.63 15.76 -3.69
C ASP A 58 -13.68 16.09 -2.19
N PHE A 59 -14.57 15.44 -1.44
CA PHE A 59 -14.60 15.53 0.01
C PHE A 59 -13.29 15.06 0.65
N GLY A 60 -12.77 13.88 0.26
CA GLY A 60 -11.50 13.36 0.77
C GLY A 60 -10.31 14.27 0.47
N ILE A 61 -10.28 14.91 -0.71
CA ILE A 61 -9.28 15.91 -1.07
C ILE A 61 -9.38 17.13 -0.14
N ALA A 62 -10.59 17.63 0.12
CA ALA A 62 -10.82 18.79 0.98
C ALA A 62 -10.40 18.52 2.43
N GLU A 63 -10.66 17.31 2.94
CA GLU A 63 -10.26 16.88 4.29
C GLU A 63 -8.77 16.50 4.39
N GLY A 64 -8.05 16.45 3.27
CA GLY A 64 -6.61 16.16 3.25
C GLY A 64 -6.28 14.73 3.69
N VAL A 65 -7.08 13.75 3.26
CA VAL A 65 -6.81 12.34 3.52
C VAL A 65 -5.48 11.90 2.89
N ASP A 66 -4.81 10.91 3.50
CA ASP A 66 -3.49 10.47 3.03
C ASP A 66 -3.57 9.45 1.87
N PHE A 67 -4.69 8.72 1.79
CA PHE A 67 -4.89 7.64 0.83
C PHE A 67 -6.31 7.61 0.28
N ILE A 68 -6.45 7.29 -1.00
CA ILE A 68 -7.72 6.89 -1.62
C ILE A 68 -7.58 5.45 -2.10
N ALA A 69 -8.37 4.55 -1.52
CA ALA A 69 -8.47 3.16 -1.98
C ALA A 69 -9.59 3.03 -3.01
N VAL A 70 -9.24 2.74 -4.26
CA VAL A 70 -10.20 2.64 -5.36
C VAL A 70 -10.70 1.20 -5.47
N SER A 71 -12.01 1.03 -5.46
CA SER A 71 -12.65 -0.29 -5.59
C SER A 71 -12.85 -0.70 -7.05
N PHE A 72 -12.87 -2.00 -7.31
CA PHE A 72 -13.13 -2.67 -8.58
C PHE A 72 -12.31 -2.08 -9.73
N VAL A 73 -11.01 -1.87 -9.50
CA VAL A 73 -10.09 -1.31 -10.51
C VAL A 73 -9.97 -2.25 -11.69
N LYS A 74 -10.31 -1.77 -12.89
CA LYS A 74 -10.32 -2.58 -14.11
C LYS A 74 -9.11 -2.32 -15.02
N SER A 75 -8.48 -1.15 -14.94
CA SER A 75 -7.36 -0.75 -15.79
C SER A 75 -6.46 0.26 -15.11
N ALA A 76 -5.23 0.38 -15.62
CA ALA A 76 -4.28 1.38 -15.16
C ALA A 76 -4.73 2.83 -15.46
N GLU A 77 -5.56 3.03 -16.49
CA GLU A 77 -6.08 4.35 -16.87
C GLU A 77 -6.94 4.97 -15.76
N VAL A 78 -7.77 4.18 -15.08
CA VAL A 78 -8.59 4.67 -13.95
C VAL A 78 -7.71 5.28 -12.86
N ILE A 79 -6.61 4.60 -12.53
CA ILE A 79 -5.66 5.06 -11.51
C ILE A 79 -4.97 6.34 -11.96
N ARG A 80 -4.47 6.38 -13.20
CA ARG A 80 -3.81 7.58 -13.76
C ARG A 80 -4.75 8.78 -13.82
N HIS A 81 -6.00 8.55 -14.21
CA HIS A 81 -7.01 9.59 -14.27
C HIS A 81 -7.29 10.16 -12.86
N LEU A 82 -7.49 9.29 -11.85
CA LEU A 82 -7.68 9.74 -10.48
C LEU A 82 -6.46 10.52 -9.95
N LYS A 83 -5.24 10.04 -10.18
CA LYS A 83 -4.02 10.76 -9.77
C LYS A 83 -3.92 12.13 -10.43
N SER A 84 -4.25 12.23 -11.72
CA SER A 84 -4.29 13.51 -12.45
C SER A 84 -5.37 14.45 -11.91
N TYR A 85 -6.54 13.91 -11.56
CA TYR A 85 -7.64 14.66 -10.96
C TYR A 85 -7.27 15.24 -9.58
N ILE A 86 -6.64 14.43 -8.73
CA ILE A 86 -6.12 14.87 -7.42
C ILE A 86 -5.08 15.98 -7.61
N ALA A 87 -4.09 15.77 -8.49
CA ALA A 87 -3.02 16.73 -8.73
C ALA A 87 -3.55 18.09 -9.24
N ALA A 88 -4.62 18.08 -10.03
CA ALA A 88 -5.27 19.29 -10.52
C ALA A 88 -6.00 20.08 -9.41
N ARG A 89 -6.55 19.40 -8.41
CA ARG A 89 -7.35 20.01 -7.32
C ARG A 89 -6.55 20.35 -6.07
N SER A 90 -5.48 19.61 -5.81
CA SER A 90 -4.64 19.78 -4.62
C SER A 90 -3.17 19.76 -5.04
N ARG A 91 -2.69 20.92 -5.48
CA ARG A 91 -1.30 21.08 -5.94
C ARG A 91 -0.33 20.81 -4.79
N GLY A 92 0.62 19.90 -5.03
CA GLY A 92 1.59 19.48 -4.02
C GLY A 92 1.02 18.48 -3.00
N SER A 93 -0.17 17.93 -3.24
CA SER A 93 -0.67 16.81 -2.43
C SER A 93 0.15 15.56 -2.68
N ASP A 94 0.61 14.96 -1.59
CA ASP A 94 1.26 13.64 -1.57
C ASP A 94 0.25 12.50 -1.37
N MET A 95 -1.05 12.74 -1.63
CA MET A 95 -2.09 11.73 -1.44
C MET A 95 -1.87 10.53 -2.39
N ALA A 96 -1.87 9.33 -1.82
CA ALA A 96 -1.55 8.10 -2.54
C ALA A 96 -2.82 7.36 -2.99
N VAL A 97 -2.78 6.78 -4.18
CA VAL A 97 -3.88 5.96 -4.71
C VAL A 97 -3.55 4.48 -4.57
N ILE A 98 -4.39 3.77 -3.81
CA ILE A 98 -4.28 2.33 -3.58
C ILE A 98 -5.30 1.61 -4.46
N ALA A 99 -4.84 0.75 -5.36
CA ALA A 99 -5.74 -0.08 -6.14
C ALA A 99 -6.21 -1.28 -5.31
N LYS A 100 -7.52 -1.43 -5.13
CA LYS A 100 -8.06 -2.68 -4.62
C LYS A 100 -8.15 -3.70 -5.75
N ILE A 101 -7.40 -4.79 -5.59
CA ILE A 101 -7.42 -5.93 -6.52
C ILE A 101 -8.49 -6.88 -6.01
N GLU A 102 -9.63 -6.92 -6.71
CA GLU A 102 -10.82 -7.60 -6.21
C GLU A 102 -11.67 -8.28 -7.29
N SER A 103 -11.32 -8.15 -8.56
CA SER A 103 -12.09 -8.71 -9.67
C SER A 103 -11.21 -9.42 -10.69
N ILE A 104 -11.82 -10.29 -11.52
CA ILE A 104 -11.11 -10.92 -12.65
C ILE A 104 -10.56 -9.86 -13.63
N ASP A 105 -11.24 -8.73 -13.82
CA ASP A 105 -10.75 -7.65 -14.69
C ASP A 105 -9.46 -7.04 -14.13
N SER A 106 -9.39 -6.84 -12.81
CA SER A 106 -8.15 -6.41 -12.13
C SER A 106 -7.00 -7.40 -12.37
N LEU A 107 -7.28 -8.71 -12.35
CA LEU A 107 -6.26 -9.75 -12.51
C LEU A 107 -5.71 -9.83 -13.93
N LYS A 108 -6.54 -9.54 -14.95
CA LYS A 108 -6.11 -9.49 -16.36
C LYS A 108 -5.10 -8.37 -16.61
N ASN A 109 -5.31 -7.23 -15.96
CA ASN A 109 -4.51 -6.01 -16.11
C ASN A 109 -3.60 -5.76 -14.89
N LEU A 110 -3.23 -6.82 -14.17
CA LEU A 110 -2.66 -6.69 -12.83
C LEU A 110 -1.36 -5.87 -12.80
N GLU A 111 -0.45 -6.18 -13.71
CA GLU A 111 0.89 -5.56 -13.75
C GLU A 111 0.81 -4.06 -14.07
N GLU A 112 -0.03 -3.66 -15.03
CA GLU A 112 -0.20 -2.25 -15.38
C GLU A 112 -0.91 -1.47 -14.26
N ILE A 113 -1.89 -2.08 -13.58
CA ILE A 113 -2.60 -1.47 -12.46
C ILE A 113 -1.63 -1.23 -11.31
N ILE A 114 -0.84 -2.25 -10.93
CA ILE A 114 0.14 -2.13 -9.85
C ILE A 114 1.16 -1.03 -10.18
N ARG A 115 1.71 -1.02 -11.40
CA ARG A 115 2.68 0.01 -11.83
C ARG A 115 2.11 1.43 -11.83
N ALA A 116 0.82 1.60 -12.09
CA ALA A 116 0.19 2.92 -12.08
C ALA A 116 -0.19 3.40 -10.66
N SER A 117 -0.29 2.48 -9.70
CA SER A 117 -0.77 2.72 -8.34
C SER A 117 0.39 3.03 -7.38
N ASP A 118 0.08 3.70 -6.27
CA ASP A 118 1.05 3.94 -5.19
C ASP A 118 1.10 2.76 -4.18
N GLY A 119 0.17 1.83 -4.33
CA GLY A 119 0.12 0.57 -3.61
C GLY A 119 -1.08 -0.27 -4.06
N ALA A 120 -1.18 -1.49 -3.53
CA ALA A 120 -2.27 -2.40 -3.84
C ALA A 120 -2.87 -2.97 -2.55
N MET A 121 -4.18 -3.21 -2.57
CA MET A 121 -4.91 -3.91 -1.52
C MET A 121 -5.46 -5.20 -2.09
N VAL A 122 -5.08 -6.34 -1.52
CA VAL A 122 -5.65 -7.65 -1.88
C VAL A 122 -7.02 -7.78 -1.20
N ALA A 123 -8.08 -7.42 -1.91
CA ALA A 123 -9.44 -7.45 -1.39
C ALA A 123 -10.03 -8.87 -1.52
N ARG A 124 -9.59 -9.75 -0.62
CA ARG A 124 -9.88 -11.19 -0.64
C ARG A 124 -11.38 -11.55 -0.59
N GLY A 125 -12.20 -10.72 0.05
CA GLY A 125 -13.64 -10.96 0.17
C GLY A 125 -14.32 -10.97 -1.20
N ASP A 126 -14.25 -9.83 -1.90
CA ASP A 126 -14.79 -9.68 -3.24
C ASP A 126 -14.02 -10.55 -4.26
N MET A 127 -12.69 -10.65 -4.14
CA MET A 127 -11.88 -11.52 -5.01
C MET A 127 -12.31 -12.98 -4.90
N GLY A 128 -12.50 -13.51 -3.70
CA GLY A 128 -12.93 -14.89 -3.46
C GLY A 128 -14.37 -15.20 -3.90
N ALA A 129 -15.18 -14.16 -4.16
CA ALA A 129 -16.46 -14.33 -4.84
C ALA A 129 -16.31 -14.42 -6.37
N GLN A 130 -15.20 -13.91 -6.92
CA GLN A 130 -14.94 -13.77 -8.35
C GLN A 130 -14.08 -14.89 -8.92
N VAL A 131 -13.24 -15.54 -8.10
CA VAL A 131 -12.39 -16.67 -8.49
C VAL A 131 -12.62 -17.87 -7.57
N PRO A 132 -12.25 -19.10 -7.99
CA PRO A 132 -12.28 -20.24 -7.08
C PRO A 132 -11.44 -19.97 -5.83
N LEU A 133 -11.97 -20.29 -4.65
CA LEU A 133 -11.40 -19.89 -3.35
C LEU A 133 -9.97 -20.42 -3.16
N GLU A 134 -9.69 -21.60 -3.68
CA GLU A 134 -8.38 -22.25 -3.67
C GLU A 134 -7.31 -21.48 -4.48
N GLN A 135 -7.71 -20.60 -5.41
CA GLN A 135 -6.79 -19.78 -6.20
C GLN A 135 -6.38 -18.49 -5.48
N VAL A 136 -7.17 -18.03 -4.51
CA VAL A 136 -6.95 -16.75 -3.80
C VAL A 136 -5.53 -16.66 -3.19
N PRO A 137 -4.98 -17.70 -2.51
CA PRO A 137 -3.62 -17.64 -1.98
C PRO A 137 -2.54 -17.43 -3.05
N SER A 138 -2.66 -18.13 -4.20
CA SER A 138 -1.72 -18.01 -5.32
C SER A 138 -1.76 -16.62 -5.94
N ILE A 139 -2.97 -16.07 -6.14
CA ILE A 139 -3.17 -14.72 -6.65
C ILE A 139 -2.59 -13.67 -5.69
N GLN A 140 -2.85 -13.82 -4.39
CA GLN A 140 -2.28 -12.93 -3.37
C GLN A 140 -0.76 -12.90 -3.45
N GLN A 141 -0.10 -14.06 -3.55
CA GLN A 141 1.35 -14.14 -3.66
C GLN A 141 1.86 -13.40 -4.91
N LYS A 142 1.18 -13.58 -6.05
CA LYS A 142 1.52 -12.87 -7.30
C LYS A 142 1.41 -11.35 -7.15
N ILE A 143 0.36 -10.85 -6.50
CA ILE A 143 0.18 -9.41 -6.25
C ILE A 143 1.33 -8.86 -5.40
N VAL A 144 1.67 -9.54 -4.29
CA VAL A 144 2.76 -9.13 -3.40
C VAL A 144 4.10 -9.09 -4.14
N GLN A 145 4.40 -10.09 -4.98
CA GLN A 145 5.63 -10.15 -5.77
C GLN A 145 5.72 -8.97 -6.75
N LEU A 146 4.63 -8.65 -7.45
CA LEU A 146 4.60 -7.53 -8.40
C LEU A 146 4.81 -6.16 -7.71
N CYS A 147 4.29 -5.98 -6.49
CA CYS A 147 4.51 -4.75 -5.72
C CYS A 147 5.97 -4.57 -5.26
N SER A 148 6.80 -5.62 -5.31
CA SER A 148 8.17 -5.59 -4.79
C SER A 148 9.23 -5.16 -5.81
N VAL A 149 8.86 -4.91 -7.07
CA VAL A 149 9.77 -4.60 -8.17
C VAL A 149 9.78 -3.10 -8.47
N SER A 150 10.93 -2.43 -8.36
CA SER A 150 11.13 -1.04 -8.84
C SER A 150 11.86 -0.99 -10.19
N SER A 151 11.66 0.08 -10.97
CA SER A 151 12.07 0.17 -12.38
C SER A 151 12.91 1.40 -12.78
N SER A 152 13.33 2.29 -11.87
CA SER A 152 14.16 3.48 -12.21
C SER A 152 15.65 3.31 -11.83
N PHE A 153 16.57 3.98 -12.55
CA PHE A 153 18.01 3.95 -12.27
C PHE A 153 18.41 4.73 -11.00
N SER A 154 17.79 5.88 -10.73
CA SER A 154 18.01 6.62 -9.47
C SER A 154 17.56 5.79 -8.26
N ASP A 155 16.52 4.98 -8.45
CA ASP A 155 16.05 4.07 -7.42
C ASP A 155 17.10 2.99 -7.14
N LYS A 156 17.88 2.56 -8.14
CA LYS A 156 18.92 1.54 -7.96
C LYS A 156 20.01 1.97 -6.97
N ILE A 157 20.45 3.22 -7.00
CA ILE A 157 21.48 3.71 -6.05
C ILE A 157 20.91 3.67 -4.62
N SER A 158 19.73 4.26 -4.43
CA SER A 158 19.08 4.32 -3.12
C SER A 158 18.72 2.90 -2.61
N GLU A 159 18.35 2.01 -3.52
CA GLU A 159 18.05 0.60 -3.24
C GLU A 159 19.29 -0.16 -2.83
N GLU A 160 20.43 0.01 -3.51
CA GLU A 160 21.70 -0.60 -3.10
C GLU A 160 22.21 -0.07 -1.74
N ILE A 161 22.02 1.23 -1.48
CA ILE A 161 22.30 1.82 -0.16
C ILE A 161 21.44 1.15 0.91
N CYS A 162 20.12 1.04 0.68
CA CYS A 162 19.19 0.41 1.62
C CYS A 162 19.49 -1.08 1.82
N ASN A 163 19.79 -1.81 0.74
CA ASN A 163 20.18 -3.21 0.77
C ASN A 163 21.45 -3.42 1.59
N SER A 164 22.47 -2.57 1.37
CA SER A 164 23.74 -2.65 2.09
C SER A 164 23.56 -2.29 3.56
N ALA A 165 22.78 -1.25 3.87
CA ALA A 165 22.49 -0.86 5.24
C ALA A 165 21.68 -1.93 5.99
N ALA A 166 20.70 -2.55 5.36
CA ALA A 166 19.94 -3.65 5.96
C ALA A 166 20.82 -4.88 6.23
N LYS A 167 21.68 -5.26 5.27
CA LYS A 167 22.66 -6.34 5.47
C LYS A 167 23.63 -6.03 6.61
N MET A 168 24.11 -4.78 6.68
CA MET A 168 25.01 -4.31 7.73
C MET A 168 24.30 -4.32 9.09
N ALA A 169 23.06 -3.84 9.15
CA ALA A 169 22.24 -3.81 10.35
C ALA A 169 22.09 -5.22 10.94
N ASN A 170 21.69 -6.19 10.10
CA ASN A 170 21.49 -7.57 10.52
C ASN A 170 22.83 -8.27 10.86
N GLY A 171 23.88 -8.02 10.06
CA GLY A 171 25.19 -8.66 10.25
C GLY A 171 25.93 -8.17 11.51
N LEU A 172 25.76 -6.89 11.88
CA LEU A 172 26.34 -6.32 13.10
C LEU A 172 25.43 -6.47 14.32
N GLY A 173 24.17 -6.88 14.14
CA GLY A 173 23.19 -6.95 15.21
C GLY A 173 22.90 -5.58 15.82
N VAL A 174 22.74 -4.55 14.98
CA VAL A 174 22.47 -3.18 15.45
C VAL A 174 21.11 -3.09 16.13
N ASP A 175 20.98 -2.20 17.11
CA ASP A 175 19.77 -2.05 17.91
C ASP A 175 18.67 -1.30 17.15
N ALA A 176 19.04 -0.40 16.24
CA ALA A 176 18.08 0.31 15.39
C ALA A 176 18.69 0.88 14.10
N VAL A 177 17.82 1.13 13.12
CA VAL A 177 18.15 1.92 11.92
C VAL A 177 17.36 3.21 11.93
N PHE A 178 18.05 4.33 11.71
CA PHE A 178 17.45 5.65 11.54
C PHE A 178 17.45 6.02 10.07
N VAL A 179 16.32 6.49 9.55
CA VAL A 179 16.22 6.98 8.17
C VAL A 179 15.60 8.37 8.16
N PHE A 180 16.36 9.36 7.70
CA PHE A 180 15.92 10.74 7.52
C PHE A 180 15.43 10.94 6.09
N THR A 181 14.13 11.16 5.92
CA THR A 181 13.49 11.20 4.61
C THR A 181 12.55 12.40 4.43
N LYS A 182 12.62 13.04 3.26
CA LYS A 182 11.72 14.17 2.92
C LYS A 182 10.42 13.69 2.29
N THR A 183 10.50 12.69 1.39
CA THR A 183 9.36 12.19 0.61
C THR A 183 8.86 10.82 1.08
N GLY A 184 9.61 10.14 1.95
CA GLY A 184 9.33 8.77 2.39
C GLY A 184 9.98 7.68 1.52
N HIS A 185 10.62 8.04 0.41
CA HIS A 185 11.10 7.08 -0.58
C HIS A 185 12.15 6.12 -0.04
N MET A 186 13.26 6.61 0.55
CA MET A 186 14.29 5.72 1.12
C MET A 186 13.79 4.91 2.30
N ALA A 187 12.89 5.47 3.12
CA ALA A 187 12.26 4.71 4.20
C ALA A 187 11.43 3.54 3.65
N SER A 188 10.71 3.75 2.53
CA SER A 188 10.00 2.66 1.83
C SER A 188 10.97 1.63 1.22
N LEU A 189 12.08 2.06 0.62
CA LEU A 189 13.12 1.15 0.13
C LEU A 189 13.73 0.31 1.25
N LEU A 190 14.07 0.92 2.38
CA LEU A 190 14.60 0.23 3.53
C LEU A 190 13.58 -0.75 4.13
N SER A 191 12.30 -0.38 4.19
CA SER A 191 11.21 -1.27 4.59
C SER A 191 11.13 -2.53 3.69
N ARG A 192 11.38 -2.39 2.38
CA ARG A 192 11.42 -3.53 1.45
C ARG A 192 12.53 -4.52 1.77
N CYS A 193 13.66 -4.06 2.31
CA CYS A 193 14.80 -4.90 2.68
C CYS A 193 14.55 -5.74 3.95
N ARG A 194 13.47 -5.47 4.70
CA ARG A 194 13.08 -6.18 5.93
C ARG A 194 14.23 -6.32 6.97
N PRO A 195 14.84 -5.22 7.46
CA PRO A 195 15.79 -5.31 8.56
C PRO A 195 15.16 -5.98 9.80
N ASP A 196 15.95 -6.72 10.56
CA ASP A 196 15.48 -7.44 11.76
C ASP A 196 15.27 -6.48 12.96
N CYS A 197 15.97 -5.34 12.95
CA CYS A 197 15.89 -4.28 13.95
C CYS A 197 14.80 -3.25 13.61
N PRO A 198 14.31 -2.48 14.60
CA PRO A 198 13.36 -1.40 14.35
C PRO A 198 13.93 -0.31 13.44
N VAL A 199 13.11 0.16 12.51
CA VAL A 199 13.45 1.27 11.60
C VAL A 199 12.70 2.53 12.00
N PHE A 200 13.41 3.50 12.56
CA PHE A 200 12.85 4.80 12.91
C PHE A 200 12.98 5.77 11.73
N ALA A 201 11.84 6.18 11.17
CA ALA A 201 11.79 7.07 10.02
C ALA A 201 11.48 8.50 10.45
N PHE A 202 12.36 9.45 10.16
CA PHE A 202 12.19 10.86 10.49
C PHE A 202 11.83 11.64 9.24
N THR A 203 10.85 12.55 9.36
CA THR A 203 10.44 13.43 8.27
C THR A 203 9.96 14.78 8.81
N THR A 204 10.04 15.83 7.99
CA THR A 204 9.49 17.15 8.33
C THR A 204 7.99 17.25 8.08
N SER A 205 7.45 16.39 7.19
CA SER A 205 6.06 16.41 6.73
C SER A 205 5.14 15.52 7.57
N THR A 206 4.03 16.09 8.04
CA THR A 206 3.00 15.33 8.76
C THR A 206 2.32 14.30 7.87
N SER A 207 2.09 14.63 6.59
CA SER A 207 1.47 13.72 5.61
C SER A 207 2.36 12.50 5.36
N VAL A 208 3.65 12.72 5.07
CA VAL A 208 4.63 11.64 4.90
C VAL A 208 4.70 10.77 6.15
N ARG A 209 4.75 11.37 7.35
CA ARG A 209 4.74 10.61 8.61
C ARG A 209 3.52 9.69 8.71
N ARG A 210 2.32 10.17 8.37
CA ARG A 210 1.09 9.35 8.41
C ARG A 210 1.16 8.23 7.36
N ARG A 211 1.58 8.55 6.13
CA ARG A 211 1.68 7.57 5.04
C ARG A 211 2.65 6.42 5.31
N LEU A 212 3.77 6.70 5.98
CA LEU A 212 4.76 5.69 6.33
C LEU A 212 4.21 4.58 7.26
N ASN A 213 3.07 4.79 7.94
CA ASN A 213 2.46 3.74 8.78
C ASN A 213 1.96 2.52 7.98
N LEU A 214 1.76 2.64 6.65
CA LEU A 214 1.42 1.49 5.81
C LEU A 214 2.65 0.69 5.36
N GLN A 215 3.86 1.19 5.60
CA GLN A 215 5.10 0.51 5.25
C GLN A 215 5.53 -0.37 6.41
N TRP A 216 5.90 -1.62 6.12
CA TRP A 216 6.23 -2.60 7.14
C TRP A 216 7.49 -2.20 7.93
N GLY A 217 7.47 -2.42 9.24
CA GLY A 217 8.65 -2.24 10.11
C GLY A 217 9.07 -0.80 10.36
N LEU A 218 8.40 0.19 9.75
CA LEU A 218 8.70 1.61 9.98
C LEU A 218 7.98 2.16 11.21
N ILE A 219 8.70 2.96 12.00
CA ILE A 219 8.19 3.73 13.13
C ILE A 219 8.40 5.21 12.82
N PRO A 220 7.39 5.92 12.27
CA PRO A 220 7.58 7.25 11.72
C PRO A 220 7.44 8.37 12.76
N PHE A 221 8.37 9.32 12.74
CA PHE A 221 8.40 10.52 13.57
C PHE A 221 8.46 11.79 12.73
N ARG A 222 7.79 12.83 13.23
CA ARG A 222 7.97 14.18 12.69
C ARG A 222 9.12 14.84 13.45
N LEU A 223 10.14 15.29 12.72
CA LEU A 223 11.31 15.97 13.25
C LEU A 223 11.70 17.12 12.31
N ALA A 224 12.02 18.29 12.86
CA ALA A 224 12.55 19.39 12.08
C ALA A 224 14.04 19.15 11.77
N PHE A 225 14.41 19.23 10.49
CA PHE A 225 15.78 19.05 10.04
C PHE A 225 16.54 20.38 10.03
N SER A 226 17.82 20.32 10.41
CA SER A 226 18.84 21.31 10.09
C SER A 226 19.75 20.79 8.97
N ASP A 227 20.53 21.68 8.36
CA ASP A 227 21.58 21.32 7.39
C ASP A 227 22.73 20.54 8.04
N ASP A 228 22.92 20.73 9.35
CA ASP A 228 23.83 19.92 10.15
C ASP A 228 23.18 18.59 10.58
N MET A 229 23.81 17.48 10.18
CA MET A 229 23.37 16.13 10.50
C MET A 229 23.61 15.77 11.96
N GLU A 230 24.68 16.29 12.57
CA GLU A 230 25.02 16.00 13.96
C GLU A 230 23.95 16.56 14.91
N SER A 231 23.51 17.80 14.67
CA SER A 231 22.34 18.40 15.30
C SER A 231 21.07 17.56 15.12
N ASN A 232 20.81 17.03 13.92
CA ASN A 232 19.65 16.16 13.67
C ASN A 232 19.71 14.88 14.50
N LEU A 233 20.88 14.23 14.56
CA LEU A 233 21.11 13.03 15.36
C LEU A 233 20.93 13.29 16.86
N ASN A 234 21.52 14.37 17.38
CA ASN A 234 21.39 14.75 18.79
C ASN A 234 19.93 14.99 19.21
N ARG A 235 19.14 15.63 18.34
CA ARG A 235 17.69 15.80 18.53
C ARG A 235 16.96 14.46 18.50
N THR A 236 17.29 13.59 17.56
CA THR A 236 16.72 12.23 17.46
C THR A 236 17.02 11.42 18.72
N PHE A 237 18.27 11.40 19.19
CA PHE A 237 18.65 10.68 20.40
C PHE A 237 17.88 11.17 21.61
N SER A 238 17.81 12.49 21.80
CA SER A 238 17.04 13.10 22.89
C SER A 238 15.57 12.70 22.85
N LEU A 239 14.96 12.74 21.65
CA LEU A 239 13.56 12.38 21.45
C LEU A 239 13.27 10.90 21.75
N LEU A 240 14.08 9.99 21.22
CA LEU A 240 13.87 8.56 21.36
C LEU A 240 14.20 8.05 22.77
N LYS A 241 15.24 8.59 23.41
CA LYS A 241 15.54 8.30 24.83
C LYS A 241 14.41 8.75 25.75
N ALA A 242 13.87 9.95 25.54
CA ALA A 242 12.74 10.44 26.32
C ALA A 242 11.47 9.55 26.18
N ARG A 243 11.38 8.78 25.09
CA ARG A 243 10.31 7.79 24.85
C ARG A 243 10.67 6.36 25.27
N GLY A 244 11.87 6.13 25.79
CA GLY A 244 12.34 4.79 26.16
C GLY A 244 12.48 3.84 24.97
N MET A 245 12.71 4.37 23.76
CA MET A 245 12.82 3.58 22.53
C MET A 245 14.26 3.20 22.16
N ILE A 246 15.24 3.90 22.74
CA ILE A 246 16.68 3.63 22.65
C ILE A 246 17.32 3.98 24.00
N GLN A 247 18.51 3.47 24.25
CA GLN A 247 19.34 3.73 25.43
C GLN A 247 20.78 4.11 25.03
N SER A 248 21.53 4.67 25.98
CA SER A 248 22.95 4.95 25.77
C SER A 248 23.72 3.65 25.56
N GLY A 249 24.62 3.64 24.57
CA GLY A 249 25.39 2.46 24.18
C GLY A 249 24.77 1.61 23.06
N ASP A 250 23.51 1.86 22.68
CA ASP A 250 22.91 1.20 21.52
C ASP A 250 23.70 1.52 20.24
N LEU A 251 23.92 0.51 19.40
CA LEU A 251 24.56 0.65 18.10
C LEU A 251 23.50 0.94 17.04
N VAL A 252 23.65 2.04 16.31
CA VAL A 252 22.67 2.46 15.30
C VAL A 252 23.31 2.75 13.95
N ILE A 253 22.52 2.54 12.89
CA ILE A 253 22.86 2.94 11.52
C ILE A 253 21.94 4.08 11.11
N ALA A 254 22.50 5.18 10.62
CA ALA A 254 21.75 6.31 10.09
C ALA A 254 21.88 6.44 8.57
N LEU A 255 20.74 6.65 7.92
CA LEU A 255 20.55 6.84 6.48
C LEU A 255 19.87 8.17 6.22
N SER A 256 20.19 8.84 5.11
CA SER A 256 19.55 10.12 4.78
C SER A 256 19.40 10.33 3.27
N ASP A 257 18.18 10.73 2.86
CA ASP A 257 17.89 11.21 1.50
C ASP A 257 18.68 12.47 1.15
N MET A 258 19.13 13.22 2.16
CA MET A 258 19.74 14.54 1.98
C MET A 258 21.22 14.44 1.59
N LEU A 259 21.92 13.40 2.05
CA LEU A 259 23.35 13.20 1.83
C LEU A 259 23.68 11.89 1.10
N GLN A 260 22.67 11.05 0.79
CA GLN A 260 22.81 9.71 0.20
C GLN A 260 23.97 8.92 0.80
N SER A 261 24.03 8.86 2.13
CA SER A 261 25.15 8.29 2.89
C SER A 261 24.67 7.34 3.99
N ILE A 262 25.60 6.48 4.44
CA ILE A 262 25.42 5.55 5.56
C ILE A 262 26.39 5.97 6.66
N GLN A 263 25.90 6.12 7.90
CA GLN A 263 26.72 6.41 9.06
C GLN A 263 26.46 5.36 10.15
N VAL A 264 27.51 4.83 10.78
CA VAL A 264 27.42 3.86 11.88
C VAL A 264 28.00 4.52 13.13
N MET A 265 27.27 4.48 14.25
CA MET A 265 27.67 5.15 15.48
C MET A 265 26.97 4.55 16.71
N ASN A 266 27.51 4.84 17.88
CA ASN A 266 26.86 4.52 19.16
C ASN A 266 26.00 5.70 19.62
N VAL A 267 24.85 5.40 20.23
CA VAL A 267 24.03 6.40 20.91
C VAL A 267 24.81 6.94 22.12
N PRO A 268 24.99 8.28 22.25
CA PRO A 268 25.76 8.90 23.32
C PRO A 268 25.11 8.71 24.70
#